data_AF-A0A2E4HEJ3-F1
#
_entry.id   AF-A0A2E4HEJ3-F1
#
_cell.length_a   1.000
_cell.length_b   1.000
_cell.length_c   1.000
_cell.angle_alpha   90.00
_cell.angle_beta   90.00
_cell.angle_gamma   90.00
#
_symmetry.space_group_name_H-M   'P 1'
#
loop_
_entity.id
_entity.type
_entity.pdbx_description
1 polymer ?
#
loop_
_entity_poly.entity_id
_entity_poly.type
_entity_poly.pdbx_seq_one_letter_code
_entity_poly.pdbx_strand_id
1 'polypeptide(L)'
;MEATITNHQKNVSTFIHLSTFSKWFFPFGNFIAPLVLWSAQKSKSAYIDKNSREAINFQLSMLLYLIIIAVITIPFVVYQAIKYDGSTHIYWSDHLHANGDASGLSGLLIALIVSGTLAIGLTLFEIVTVISAAIKASKGESYSYPLTIRFITDNAVDEIHQTTTEEPAQTAGQASDNSTQTTASANTKNDSDKTNDDIVL
;
A
#
# COMPACT_ATOMS: atom_id res chain seq x y z
N MET A 1 -22.80 8.65 10.85
CA MET A 1 -22.06 8.09 12.01
C MET A 1 -20.62 7.92 11.57
N GLU A 2 -19.67 8.59 12.22
CA GLU A 2 -18.23 8.31 12.02
C GLU A 2 -17.98 6.83 12.30
N ALA A 3 -17.51 6.07 11.31
CA ALA A 3 -17.19 4.66 11.49
C ALA A 3 -15.96 4.57 12.42
N THR A 4 -16.19 4.26 13.70
CA THR A 4 -15.11 4.18 14.68
C THR A 4 -14.19 3.00 14.35
N ILE A 5 -12.90 3.27 14.16
CA ILE A 5 -11.90 2.22 13.87
C ILE A 5 -11.80 1.28 15.08
N THR A 6 -12.08 0.00 14.85
CA THR A 6 -12.09 -1.04 15.89
C THR A 6 -10.68 -1.42 16.32
N ASN A 7 -10.51 -1.92 17.55
CA ASN A 7 -9.22 -2.44 18.03
C ASN A 7 -8.67 -3.57 17.14
N HIS A 8 -9.55 -4.42 16.59
CA HIS A 8 -9.14 -5.46 15.65
C HIS A 8 -8.47 -4.87 14.40
N GLN A 9 -9.07 -3.83 13.80
CA GLN A 9 -8.49 -3.15 12.64
C GLN A 9 -7.15 -2.48 12.96
N LYS A 10 -7.01 -1.86 14.13
CA LYS A 10 -5.75 -1.26 14.59
C LYS A 10 -4.65 -2.31 14.76
N ASN A 11 -4.96 -3.42 15.44
CA ASN A 11 -4.02 -4.52 15.66
C ASN A 11 -3.56 -5.11 14.34
N VAL A 12 -4.49 -5.41 13.44
CA VAL A 12 -4.17 -5.97 12.11
C VAL A 12 -3.29 -5.03 11.30
N SER A 13 -3.64 -3.74 11.24
CA SER A 13 -2.83 -2.73 10.54
C SER A 13 -1.42 -2.63 11.11
N THR A 14 -1.30 -2.65 12.44
CA THR A 14 0.00 -2.67 13.14
C THR A 14 0.81 -3.91 12.76
N PHE A 15 0.18 -5.09 12.74
CA PHE A 15 0.83 -6.34 12.32
C PHE A 15 1.25 -6.32 10.85
N ILE A 16 0.50 -5.67 9.97
CA ILE A 16 0.88 -5.54 8.56
C ILE A 16 2.19 -4.76 8.41
N HIS A 17 2.33 -3.62 9.08
CA HIS A 17 3.59 -2.86 9.09
C HIS A 17 4.73 -3.68 9.68
N LEU A 18 4.52 -4.33 10.83
CA LEU A 18 5.54 -5.15 11.50
C LEU A 18 5.91 -6.40 10.70
N SER A 19 4.99 -6.95 9.92
CA SER A 19 5.23 -8.14 9.09
C SER A 19 6.28 -7.90 8.00
N THR A 20 6.58 -6.65 7.69
CA THR A 20 7.67 -6.32 6.77
C THR A 20 9.04 -6.76 7.30
N PHE A 21 9.23 -6.92 8.62
CA PHE A 21 10.47 -7.45 9.19
C PHE A 21 10.65 -8.97 8.99
N SER A 22 9.65 -9.66 8.46
CA SER A 22 9.73 -11.08 8.15
C SER A 22 10.89 -11.47 7.22
N LYS A 23 11.45 -10.53 6.45
CA LYS A 23 12.66 -10.76 5.63
C LYS A 23 13.88 -11.25 6.42
N TRP A 24 13.91 -11.04 7.74
CA TRP A 24 15.02 -11.45 8.61
C TRP A 24 14.98 -12.95 8.92
N PHE A 25 13.82 -13.60 8.71
CA PHE A 25 13.62 -15.03 8.95
C PHE A 25 13.58 -15.83 7.63
N PHE A 26 13.01 -15.25 6.58
CA PHE A 26 12.88 -15.90 5.28
C PHE A 26 13.08 -14.91 4.12
N PRO A 27 13.69 -15.36 3.01
CA PRO A 27 13.90 -14.50 1.85
C PRO A 27 12.54 -14.01 1.30
N PHE A 28 12.50 -12.75 0.86
CA PHE A 28 11.29 -12.07 0.37
C PHE A 28 10.15 -11.95 1.38
N GLY A 29 10.40 -12.22 2.66
CA GLY A 29 9.33 -12.21 3.66
C GLY A 29 8.68 -10.87 3.90
N ASN A 30 9.41 -9.78 3.66
CA ASN A 30 8.89 -8.42 3.71
C ASN A 30 7.80 -8.11 2.68
N PHE A 31 7.65 -8.91 1.63
CA PHE A 31 6.56 -8.78 0.65
C PHE A 31 5.45 -9.79 0.93
N ILE A 32 5.84 -11.05 1.13
CA ILE A 32 4.89 -12.15 1.24
C ILE A 32 3.99 -11.97 2.47
N ALA A 33 4.58 -11.65 3.63
CA ALA A 33 3.81 -11.54 4.87
C ALA A 33 2.74 -10.42 4.82
N PRO A 34 3.06 -9.17 4.45
CA PRO A 34 2.04 -8.13 4.33
C PRO A 34 1.03 -8.40 3.21
N LEU A 35 1.44 -9.01 2.09
CA LEU A 35 0.52 -9.39 1.01
C LEU A 35 -0.50 -10.44 1.46
N VAL A 36 -0.07 -11.45 2.20
CA VAL A 36 -0.96 -12.49 2.75
C VAL A 36 -1.94 -11.88 3.76
N LEU A 37 -1.45 -11.05 4.68
CA LEU A 37 -2.28 -10.35 5.66
C LEU A 37 -3.29 -9.41 4.98
N TRP A 38 -2.85 -8.66 3.96
CA TRP A 38 -3.73 -7.80 3.16
C TRP A 38 -4.80 -8.62 2.45
N SER A 39 -4.42 -9.69 1.76
CA SER A 39 -5.37 -10.51 0.99
C SER A 39 -6.49 -11.09 1.87
N ALA A 40 -6.14 -11.52 3.09
CA ALA A 40 -7.07 -12.11 4.05
C ALA A 40 -8.05 -11.10 4.69
N GLN A 41 -7.72 -9.80 4.70
CA GLN A 41 -8.48 -8.80 5.48
C GLN A 41 -8.94 -7.56 4.70
N LYS A 42 -8.47 -7.38 3.46
CA LYS A 42 -8.77 -6.19 2.63
C LYS A 42 -10.27 -5.91 2.46
N SER A 43 -11.09 -6.93 2.31
CA SER A 43 -12.54 -6.78 2.10
C SER A 43 -13.30 -6.33 3.34
N LYS A 44 -12.67 -6.29 4.52
CA LYS A 44 -13.33 -6.03 5.80
C LYS A 44 -13.25 -4.57 6.25
N SER A 45 -12.34 -3.76 5.69
CA SER A 45 -12.12 -2.39 6.15
C SER A 45 -11.28 -1.55 5.19
N ALA A 46 -11.79 -0.38 4.81
CA ALA A 46 -11.03 0.62 4.06
C ALA A 46 -9.77 1.09 4.82
N TYR A 47 -9.81 1.13 6.16
CA TYR A 47 -8.64 1.48 6.97
C TYR A 47 -7.51 0.45 6.86
N ILE A 48 -7.86 -0.85 6.89
CA ILE A 48 -6.87 -1.92 6.71
C ILE A 48 -6.35 -1.88 5.28
N ASP A 49 -7.23 -1.75 4.28
CA ASP A 49 -6.84 -1.71 2.87
C ASP A 49 -5.82 -0.60 2.59
N LYS A 50 -6.10 0.63 3.05
CA LYS A 50 -5.19 1.77 2.91
C LYS A 50 -3.83 1.51 3.56
N ASN A 51 -3.79 1.11 4.83
CA ASN A 51 -2.54 0.84 5.53
C ASN A 51 -1.73 -0.30 4.89
N SER A 52 -2.43 -1.30 4.35
CA SER A 52 -1.81 -2.41 3.65
C SER A 52 -1.15 -1.97 2.35
N ARG A 53 -1.87 -1.19 1.53
CA ARG A 53 -1.33 -0.62 0.29
C ARG A 53 -0.11 0.24 0.57
N GLU A 54 -0.15 1.09 1.61
CA GLU A 54 0.99 1.91 2.02
C GLU A 54 2.21 1.06 2.41
N ALA A 55 2.02 0.03 3.23
CA ALA A 55 3.11 -0.87 3.64
C ALA A 55 3.72 -1.62 2.43
N ILE A 56 2.88 -2.15 1.54
CA ILE A 56 3.30 -2.89 0.35
C ILE A 56 4.01 -1.96 -0.65
N ASN A 57 3.44 -0.77 -0.91
CA ASN A 57 4.04 0.23 -1.79
C ASN A 57 5.41 0.67 -1.27
N PHE A 58 5.54 0.89 0.04
CA PHE A 58 6.81 1.24 0.65
C PHE A 58 7.84 0.12 0.48
N GLN A 59 7.47 -1.13 0.76
CA GLN A 59 8.38 -2.26 0.57
C GLN A 59 8.82 -2.42 -0.89
N LEU A 60 7.90 -2.24 -1.85
CA LEU A 60 8.22 -2.24 -3.28
C LEU A 60 9.17 -1.09 -3.66
N SER A 61 9.02 0.07 -3.03
CA SER A 61 9.91 1.22 -3.25
C SER A 61 11.31 0.92 -2.75
N MET A 62 11.44 0.35 -1.55
CA MET A 62 12.73 -0.04 -0.98
C MET A 62 13.42 -1.12 -1.83
N LEU A 63 12.65 -2.08 -2.38
CA LEU A 63 13.18 -3.05 -3.34
C LEU A 63 13.72 -2.38 -4.59
N LEU A 64 12.96 -1.46 -5.16
CA LEU A 64 13.37 -0.74 -6.36
C LEU A 64 14.67 0.05 -6.11
N TYR A 65 14.80 0.71 -4.97
CA TYR A 65 16.04 1.41 -4.60
C TYR A 65 17.22 0.46 -4.48
N LEU A 66 17.04 -0.73 -3.90
CA LEU A 66 18.09 -1.75 -3.86
C LEU A 66 18.44 -2.28 -5.27
N ILE A 67 17.46 -2.46 -6.15
CA ILE A 67 17.69 -2.88 -7.54
C ILE A 67 18.51 -1.81 -8.28
N ILE A 68 18.19 -0.52 -8.11
CA ILE A 68 18.95 0.56 -8.75
C ILE A 68 20.42 0.54 -8.29
N ILE A 69 20.66 0.39 -6.99
CA ILE A 69 22.02 0.26 -6.44
C ILE A 69 22.71 -0.96 -7.06
N ALA A 70 22.05 -2.12 -7.10
CA ALA A 70 22.61 -3.34 -7.67
C ALA A 70 22.94 -3.18 -9.17
N VAL A 71 22.05 -2.57 -9.96
CA VAL A 71 22.25 -2.32 -11.40
C VAL A 71 23.45 -1.41 -11.66
N ILE A 72 23.75 -0.47 -10.75
CA ILE A 72 24.94 0.39 -10.86
C ILE A 72 26.19 -0.35 -10.38
N THR A 73 26.11 -1.05 -9.25
CA THR A 73 27.26 -1.71 -8.62
C THR A 73 27.72 -2.95 -9.37
N ILE A 74 26.82 -3.78 -9.91
CA ILE A 74 27.17 -5.05 -10.56
C ILE A 74 28.06 -4.85 -11.79
N PRO A 75 27.71 -4.00 -12.78
CA PRO A 75 28.58 -3.78 -13.94
C PRO A 75 29.95 -3.23 -13.57
N PHE A 76 30.01 -2.35 -12.57
CA PHE A 76 31.27 -1.81 -12.05
C PHE A 76 32.14 -2.92 -11.43
N VAL A 77 31.55 -3.78 -10.60
CA VAL A 77 32.23 -4.94 -10.01
C VAL A 77 32.69 -5.93 -11.07
N VAL A 78 31.86 -6.22 -12.07
CA VAL A 78 32.21 -7.10 -13.20
C VAL A 78 33.37 -6.52 -14.00
N TYR A 79 33.36 -5.23 -14.29
CA TYR A 79 34.46 -4.55 -14.98
C TYR A 79 35.78 -4.65 -14.21
N GLN A 80 35.76 -4.40 -12.90
CA GLN A 80 36.94 -4.55 -12.05
C GLN A 80 37.42 -6.02 -12.00
N ALA A 81 36.50 -6.98 -11.93
CA ALA A 81 36.82 -8.40 -11.90
C ALA A 81 37.49 -8.88 -13.21
N ILE A 82 37.08 -8.35 -14.38
CA ILE A 82 37.71 -8.66 -15.66
C ILE A 82 39.12 -8.07 -15.75
N LYS A 83 39.35 -6.89 -15.17
CA LYS A 83 40.65 -6.21 -15.16
C LYS A 83 41.64 -6.75 -14.13
N TYR A 84 41.15 -7.49 -13.15
CA TYR A 84 41.98 -8.01 -12.07
C TYR A 84 42.94 -9.07 -12.61
N ASP A 85 44.25 -8.77 -12.55
CA ASP A 85 45.32 -9.62 -13.08
C ASP A 85 45.77 -10.72 -12.10
N GLY A 86 45.23 -10.71 -10.87
CA GLY A 86 45.58 -11.67 -9.83
C GLY A 86 47.00 -11.51 -9.26
N SER A 87 47.73 -10.46 -9.65
CA SER A 87 49.12 -10.22 -9.22
C SER A 87 49.22 -9.72 -7.78
N THR A 88 48.09 -9.29 -7.19
CA THR A 88 48.06 -8.79 -5.82
C THR A 88 48.17 -9.92 -4.81
N HIS A 89 49.28 -9.96 -4.09
CA HIS A 89 49.49 -10.86 -2.96
C HIS A 89 49.26 -10.10 -1.67
N ILE A 90 48.19 -10.49 -0.95
CA ILE A 90 47.90 -9.99 0.39
C ILE A 90 48.23 -11.08 1.39
N TYR A 91 49.14 -10.78 2.31
CA TYR A 91 49.48 -11.69 3.41
C TYR A 91 49.55 -10.93 4.73
N TRP A 92 49.17 -11.66 5.79
CA TRP A 92 49.21 -11.17 7.16
C TRP A 92 50.42 -11.78 7.86
N SER A 93 51.38 -10.93 8.21
CA SER A 93 52.46 -11.26 9.14
C SER A 93 52.27 -10.40 10.40
N ASP A 94 53.13 -9.40 10.61
CA ASP A 94 53.03 -8.45 11.73
C ASP A 94 52.24 -7.18 11.35
N HIS A 95 52.06 -6.94 10.05
CA HIS A 95 51.24 -5.89 9.47
C HIS A 95 50.61 -6.41 8.16
N LEU A 96 49.63 -5.68 7.65
CA LEU A 96 49.01 -5.99 6.36
C LEU A 96 49.98 -5.62 5.23
N HIS A 97 50.51 -6.62 4.51
CA HIS A 97 51.31 -6.41 3.30
C HIS A 97 50.45 -6.62 2.06
N ALA A 98 50.51 -5.68 1.12
CA ALA A 98 49.91 -5.81 -0.20
C ALA A 98 50.99 -5.52 -1.26
N ASN A 99 51.44 -6.56 -1.96
CA ASN A 99 52.40 -6.44 -3.06
C ASN A 99 51.69 -6.71 -4.39
N GLY A 100 51.99 -5.95 -5.44
CA GLY A 100 51.36 -6.06 -6.78
C GLY A 100 50.49 -4.86 -7.16
N ASP A 101 49.78 -4.92 -8.29
CA ASP A 101 48.88 -3.84 -8.72
C ASP A 101 47.52 -3.91 -8.01
N ALA A 102 47.38 -3.14 -6.92
CA ALA A 102 46.15 -3.10 -6.12
C ALA A 102 44.97 -2.34 -6.76
N SER A 103 45.10 -1.84 -8.00
CA SER A 103 44.07 -1.03 -8.65
C SER A 103 42.72 -1.77 -8.81
N GLY A 104 42.75 -3.05 -9.17
CA GLY A 104 41.55 -3.88 -9.30
C GLY A 104 40.84 -4.11 -7.96
N LEU A 105 41.60 -4.50 -6.93
CA LEU A 105 41.09 -4.82 -5.60
C LEU A 105 40.57 -3.57 -4.86
N SER A 106 41.32 -2.46 -4.93
CA SER A 106 40.91 -1.21 -4.29
C SER A 106 39.56 -0.70 -4.81
N GLY A 107 39.33 -0.77 -6.13
CA GLY A 107 38.03 -0.41 -6.70
C GLY A 107 36.89 -1.33 -6.25
N LEU A 108 37.13 -2.64 -6.12
CA LEU A 108 36.13 -3.58 -5.58
C LEU A 108 35.78 -3.25 -4.12
N LEU A 109 36.78 -3.00 -3.28
CA LEU A 109 36.57 -2.64 -1.88
C LEU A 109 35.79 -1.33 -1.76
N ILE A 110 36.15 -0.30 -2.54
CA ILE A 110 35.43 0.98 -2.57
C ILE A 110 33.97 0.76 -2.98
N ALA A 111 33.72 0.00 -4.06
CA ALA A 111 32.37 -0.27 -4.51
C ALA A 111 31.53 -0.97 -3.44
N LEU A 112 32.07 -1.99 -2.78
CA LEU A 112 31.39 -2.73 -1.72
C LEU A 112 31.14 -1.88 -0.48
N ILE A 113 32.10 -1.04 -0.08
CA ILE A 113 31.95 -0.13 1.07
C ILE A 113 30.87 0.92 0.77
N VAL A 114 30.90 1.54 -0.41
CA VAL A 114 29.93 2.56 -0.80
C VAL A 114 28.53 1.96 -0.93
N SER A 115 28.38 0.86 -1.67
CA SER A 115 27.08 0.19 -1.84
C SER A 115 26.55 -0.37 -0.52
N GLY A 116 27.43 -0.95 0.30
CA GLY A 116 27.10 -1.48 1.62
C GLY A 116 26.64 -0.39 2.58
N THR A 117 27.35 0.74 2.64
CA THR A 117 26.96 1.89 3.47
C THR A 117 25.59 2.44 3.06
N LEU A 118 25.34 2.57 1.76
CA LEU A 118 24.06 3.04 1.26
C LEU A 118 22.91 2.06 1.58
N ALA A 119 23.13 0.75 1.39
CA ALA A 119 22.15 -0.29 1.73
C ALA A 119 21.85 -0.35 3.23
N ILE A 120 22.85 -0.18 4.08
CA ILE A 120 22.68 -0.07 5.54
C ILE A 120 21.87 1.17 5.89
N GLY A 121 22.18 2.33 5.29
CA GLY A 121 21.43 3.56 5.49
C GLY A 121 19.94 3.42 5.12
N LEU A 122 19.65 2.81 3.97
CA LEU A 122 18.28 2.49 3.54
C LEU A 122 17.59 1.54 4.53
N THR A 123 18.29 0.52 5.02
CA THR A 123 17.73 -0.43 6.00
C THR A 123 17.38 0.24 7.32
N LEU A 124 18.25 1.14 7.82
CA LEU A 124 17.95 1.90 9.05
C LEU A 124 16.76 2.84 8.86
N PHE A 125 16.69 3.52 7.71
CA PHE A 125 15.54 4.35 7.36
C PHE A 125 14.24 3.54 7.27
N GLU A 126 14.28 2.35 6.67
CA GLU A 126 13.16 1.41 6.63
C GLU A 126 12.66 1.07 8.03
N ILE A 127 13.56 0.71 8.94
CA ILE A 127 13.20 0.35 10.32
C ILE A 127 12.48 1.53 11.00
N VAL A 128 13.04 2.73 10.93
CA VAL A 128 12.45 3.91 11.59
C VAL A 128 11.05 4.22 11.05
N THR A 129 10.87 4.17 9.73
CA THR A 129 9.60 4.49 9.08
C THR A 129 8.53 3.42 9.34
N VAL A 130 8.89 2.14 9.27
CA VAL A 130 7.98 1.02 9.60
C VAL A 130 7.54 1.05 11.06
N ILE A 131 8.45 1.28 12.00
CA ILE A 131 8.10 1.38 13.42
C ILE A 131 7.18 2.60 13.64
N SER A 132 7.47 3.73 13.00
CA SER A 132 6.60 4.92 13.07
C SER A 132 5.20 4.63 12.52
N ALA A 133 5.11 3.91 11.40
CA ALA A 133 3.85 3.50 10.80
C ALA A 133 3.07 2.56 11.71
N ALA A 134 3.73 1.56 12.31
CA ALA A 134 3.13 0.63 13.26
C ALA A 134 2.57 1.36 14.49
N ILE A 135 3.32 2.31 15.05
CA ILE A 135 2.86 3.12 16.19
C ILE A 135 1.62 3.94 15.81
N LYS A 136 1.62 4.63 14.66
CA LYS A 136 0.45 5.41 14.22
C LYS A 136 -0.76 4.51 13.92
N ALA A 137 -0.53 3.36 13.29
CA ALA A 137 -1.57 2.37 13.02
C ALA A 137 -2.24 1.86 14.30
N SER A 138 -1.45 1.68 15.38
CA SER A 138 -1.97 1.27 16.70
C SER A 138 -2.90 2.31 17.32
N LYS A 139 -2.75 3.60 16.98
CA LYS A 139 -3.61 4.70 17.43
C LYS A 139 -4.89 4.81 16.58
N GLY A 140 -4.90 4.21 15.39
CA GLY A 140 -5.97 4.37 14.40
C GLY A 140 -5.68 5.48 13.39
N GLU A 141 -4.45 5.99 13.35
CA GLU A 141 -4.03 7.03 12.41
C GLU A 141 -3.46 6.39 11.15
N SER A 142 -3.72 6.99 9.98
CA SER A 142 -3.05 6.59 8.74
C SER A 142 -1.62 7.14 8.72
N TYR A 143 -0.64 6.30 8.38
CA TYR A 143 0.74 6.73 8.13
C TYR A 143 1.06 6.62 6.64
N SER A 144 1.58 7.68 6.05
CA SER A 144 2.14 7.67 4.71
C SER A 144 3.65 7.60 4.79
N TYR A 145 4.23 6.62 4.11
CA TYR A 145 5.66 6.37 4.18
C TYR A 145 6.44 7.38 3.33
N PRO A 146 7.49 8.04 3.87
CA PRO A 146 8.36 8.88 3.07
C PRO A 146 9.13 8.05 2.05
N LEU A 147 9.45 8.65 0.89
CA LEU A 147 10.12 7.99 -0.23
C LEU A 147 9.36 6.77 -0.78
N THR A 148 8.02 6.79 -0.69
CA THR A 148 7.17 5.72 -1.25
C THR A 148 6.68 6.10 -2.64
N ILE A 149 6.82 5.16 -3.56
CA ILE A 149 6.21 5.16 -4.88
C ILE A 149 4.92 4.33 -4.78
N ARG A 150 3.80 4.90 -5.21
CA ARG A 150 2.49 4.25 -5.17
C ARG A 150 2.32 3.33 -6.37
N PHE A 151 2.69 2.06 -6.21
CA PHE A 151 2.48 1.03 -7.24
C PHE A 151 1.03 0.55 -7.28
N ILE A 152 0.40 0.46 -6.12
CA ILE A 152 -1.00 0.08 -5.94
C ILE A 152 -1.80 1.34 -5.64
N THR A 153 -2.68 1.72 -6.56
CA THR A 153 -3.57 2.87 -6.43
C THR A 153 -4.90 2.50 -5.77
N ASP A 154 -5.55 3.47 -5.15
CA ASP A 154 -6.91 3.36 -4.62
C ASP A 154 -7.86 3.54 -5.80
N ASN A 155 -8.45 2.45 -6.32
CA ASN A 155 -9.41 2.57 -7.40
C ASN A 155 -10.71 3.15 -6.83
N ALA A 156 -11.04 4.38 -7.20
CA ALA A 156 -12.33 5.04 -6.94
C ALA A 156 -13.46 4.44 -7.80
N VAL A 157 -13.59 3.12 -7.85
CA VAL A 157 -14.61 2.40 -8.65
C VAL A 157 -15.68 1.74 -7.76
N ASP A 158 -15.59 1.93 -6.43
CA ASP A 158 -16.64 1.45 -5.51
C ASP A 158 -17.71 2.53 -5.19
N GLU A 159 -17.53 3.79 -5.64
CA GLU A 159 -18.53 4.85 -5.44
C GLU A 159 -19.64 4.92 -6.51
N ILE A 160 -19.46 4.29 -7.68
CA ILE A 160 -20.44 4.41 -8.80
C ILE A 160 -21.69 3.52 -8.58
N HIS A 161 -21.74 2.67 -7.55
CA HIS A 161 -22.91 1.81 -7.27
C HIS A 161 -23.80 2.28 -6.11
N GLN A 162 -23.56 3.46 -5.51
CA GLN A 162 -24.42 3.99 -4.45
C GLN A 162 -25.13 5.30 -4.78
N THR A 163 -24.85 5.95 -5.90
CA THR A 163 -25.44 7.27 -6.26
C THR A 163 -26.64 7.19 -7.21
N THR A 164 -27.30 6.05 -7.35
CA THR A 164 -28.58 5.96 -8.07
C THR A 164 -29.34 4.79 -7.43
N THR A 165 -30.34 4.97 -6.56
CA THR A 165 -31.71 5.36 -6.90
C THR A 165 -32.49 5.41 -5.58
N GLU A 166 -32.92 6.58 -5.06
CA GLU A 166 -34.08 6.89 -4.16
C GLU A 166 -34.01 8.43 -3.88
N GLU A 167 -34.59 9.32 -4.73
CA GLU A 167 -35.90 10.05 -4.60
C GLU A 167 -35.84 11.28 -3.61
N PRO A 168 -36.51 12.48 -3.74
CA PRO A 168 -37.78 12.87 -4.41
C PRO A 168 -37.80 14.17 -5.27
N ALA A 169 -38.96 14.40 -5.87
CA ALA A 169 -39.36 15.48 -6.77
C ALA A 169 -39.29 16.93 -6.22
N GLN A 170 -39.00 17.92 -7.08
CA GLN A 170 -39.94 18.95 -7.60
C GLN A 170 -39.27 20.24 -8.16
N THR A 171 -39.87 20.75 -9.24
CA THR A 171 -39.94 22.16 -9.72
C THR A 171 -38.83 22.72 -10.63
N ALA A 172 -39.10 22.80 -11.95
CA ALA A 172 -39.35 24.08 -12.65
C ALA A 172 -39.38 23.91 -14.20
N GLY A 173 -40.49 24.34 -14.82
CA GLY A 173 -40.45 25.23 -16.00
C GLY A 173 -40.20 24.68 -17.42
N GLN A 174 -41.29 24.66 -18.20
CA GLN A 174 -41.39 25.07 -19.62
C GLN A 174 -40.96 24.13 -20.77
N ALA A 175 -42.02 23.75 -21.52
CA ALA A 175 -42.23 23.98 -22.94
C ALA A 175 -42.08 22.82 -23.95
N SER A 176 -43.09 22.80 -24.83
CA SER A 176 -43.20 22.21 -26.17
C SER A 176 -43.63 20.75 -26.34
N ASP A 177 -44.85 20.66 -26.88
CA ASP A 177 -45.23 19.90 -28.07
C ASP A 177 -45.65 18.42 -27.99
N ASN A 178 -46.98 18.30 -28.09
CA ASN A 178 -47.68 17.75 -29.26
C ASN A 178 -48.12 16.28 -29.22
N SER A 179 -49.44 16.10 -29.42
CA SER A 179 -50.13 14.94 -30.03
C SER A 179 -50.19 13.67 -29.12
N THR A 180 -51.27 12.91 -28.93
CA THR A 180 -52.58 12.74 -29.56
C THR A 180 -53.44 11.90 -28.59
N GLN A 181 -54.69 12.34 -28.34
CA GLN A 181 -55.93 11.55 -28.32
C GLN A 181 -55.92 10.08 -27.79
N THR A 182 -56.82 9.75 -26.83
CA THR A 182 -57.95 8.82 -27.05
C THR A 182 -58.46 8.12 -25.77
N THR A 183 -59.77 8.32 -25.53
CA THR A 183 -60.80 7.54 -24.82
C THR A 183 -60.77 7.34 -23.30
N ALA A 184 -61.77 8.00 -22.70
CA ALA A 184 -62.62 7.58 -21.59
C ALA A 184 -62.89 6.07 -21.48
N SER A 185 -62.95 5.57 -20.24
CA SER A 185 -64.06 4.72 -19.81
C SER A 185 -64.29 4.84 -18.30
N ALA A 186 -65.53 5.09 -17.94
CA ALA A 186 -66.05 5.16 -16.59
C ALA A 186 -66.21 3.76 -15.98
N ASN A 187 -66.08 3.66 -14.64
CA ASN A 187 -66.85 2.72 -13.81
C ASN A 187 -66.81 3.22 -12.35
N THR A 188 -67.76 4.03 -11.89
CA THR A 188 -68.93 3.64 -11.05
C THR A 188 -68.68 2.67 -9.88
N LYS A 189 -68.83 3.25 -8.66
CA LYS A 189 -69.81 2.84 -7.61
C LYS A 189 -69.40 1.77 -6.59
N ASN A 190 -69.24 2.19 -5.33
CA ASN A 190 -69.96 1.76 -4.10
C ASN A 190 -69.17 2.29 -2.89
N ASP A 191 -69.64 3.26 -2.12
CA ASP A 191 -70.80 3.28 -1.20
C ASP A 191 -70.55 2.53 0.11
N SER A 192 -70.61 3.31 1.21
CA SER A 192 -70.89 2.93 2.61
C SER A 192 -69.85 2.01 3.29
N ASP A 193 -69.55 2.07 4.58
CA ASP A 193 -70.34 2.48 5.74
C ASP A 193 -69.43 2.48 7.00
N LYS A 194 -69.81 3.28 7.99
CA LYS A 194 -69.57 3.19 9.47
C LYS A 194 -68.12 3.06 10.00
N THR A 195 -67.58 4.03 10.74
CA THR A 195 -67.91 4.50 12.12
C THR A 195 -67.81 3.46 13.23
N ASN A 196 -67.27 3.96 14.34
CA ASN A 196 -67.25 3.47 15.72
C ASN A 196 -66.02 2.63 16.11
N ASP A 197 -65.13 3.20 16.90
CA ASP A 197 -65.25 3.49 18.35
C ASP A 197 -64.79 2.28 19.16
N ASP A 198 -63.77 2.53 19.98
CA ASP A 198 -63.68 2.20 21.41
C ASP A 198 -62.31 1.62 21.83
N ILE A 199 -61.52 2.39 22.60
CA ILE A 199 -61.38 2.42 24.08
C ILE A 199 -60.52 1.26 24.62
N VAL A 200 -59.74 1.59 25.67
CA VAL A 200 -59.07 0.75 26.70
C VAL A 200 -57.82 -0.03 26.23
N LEU A 201 -56.65 0.06 26.86
CA LEU A 201 -56.14 0.59 28.14
C LEU A 201 -54.70 1.08 27.94
#